data_AF-A0AAV2Q463-F1
#
_entry.id   AF-A0AAV2Q463-F1
#
_cell.length_a   1.000
_cell.length_b   1.000
_cell.length_c   1.000
_cell.angle_alpha   90.00
_cell.angle_beta   90.00
_cell.angle_gamma   90.00
#
_symmetry.space_group_name_H-M   'P 1'
#
loop_
_entity.id
_entity.type
_entity.pdbx_description
1 polymer ?
#
loop_
_entity_poly.entity_id
_entity_poly.type
_entity_poly.pdbx_seq_one_letter_code
_entity_poly.pdbx_strand_id
1 'polypeptide(L)'
;MRLGTAWDHLFLVSLIYLTSLLCVAHPGQQQHHGRPLTGKGQGSVHNNARGDGRHLNDVQDTFASRTFSASSVEDGFLRLAGVGDSWCDAILGCLYLTDDWYSKAPYDLNFKVAFRALNFLPESRSKINTRFWLHTREANLKPYRKHHLQKQEIQIYDDASVVNSPFRSTRPTKFIIHGHLDSARKQWVEAMAKSLLMYGDFNVIRVDWGGGSQTIFSQALANTRVVGLEVAYLINWLARMYQLDTRDVHIIGHSLGAHIAGYAGEKITDLGRITGLDPAGTGFNTMPDRVHLDPSDAMFVDVIHSNAGYFALGTEEPMGHLDFFPNGGNNQPGCNLLTKLFNLLMISFRGDMLSGLRQVFACSHDKSIDFYMDTLHDPYAYIGHECHDFKSFKKGDCDYCGYNNNRCAPMGIAADDYVQHNRKYVIMYLDT
;
A
#
# COMPACT_ATOMS: atom_id res chain seq x y z
N MET A 1 -36.19 -26.94 -7.21
CA MET A 1 -35.29 -27.56 -8.20
C MET A 1 -34.04 -26.70 -8.30
N ARG A 2 -32.93 -27.18 -7.73
CA ARG A 2 -31.60 -26.56 -7.80
C ARG A 2 -30.79 -27.36 -8.81
N LEU A 3 -30.30 -26.72 -9.87
CA LEU A 3 -29.24 -27.17 -10.77
C LEU A 3 -28.85 -25.94 -11.59
N GLY A 4 -27.75 -25.28 -11.22
CA GLY A 4 -27.28 -24.06 -11.90
C GLY A 4 -26.00 -23.47 -11.30
N THR A 5 -25.77 -23.67 -10.00
CA THR A 5 -24.66 -23.05 -9.25
C THR A 5 -23.37 -23.87 -9.26
N ALA A 6 -23.01 -24.52 -10.37
CA ALA A 6 -21.71 -25.21 -10.48
C ALA A 6 -20.97 -24.86 -11.78
N TRP A 7 -21.69 -24.59 -12.87
CA TRP A 7 -21.09 -24.24 -14.16
C TRP A 7 -20.72 -22.76 -14.28
N ASP A 8 -21.50 -21.86 -13.68
CA ASP A 8 -21.14 -20.43 -13.56
C ASP A 8 -19.91 -20.22 -12.65
N HIS A 9 -19.63 -21.18 -11.76
CA HIS A 9 -18.58 -21.13 -10.75
C HIS A 9 -17.20 -21.52 -11.29
N LEU A 10 -17.14 -22.40 -12.29
CA LEU A 10 -15.90 -22.70 -13.01
C LEU A 10 -15.52 -21.57 -13.97
N PHE A 11 -16.49 -20.83 -14.51
CA PHE A 11 -16.23 -19.75 -15.47
C PHE A 11 -15.55 -18.52 -14.84
N LEU A 12 -15.94 -18.13 -13.62
CA LEU A 12 -15.38 -16.97 -12.91
C LEU A 12 -13.99 -17.22 -12.30
N VAL A 13 -13.77 -18.40 -11.70
CA VAL A 13 -12.43 -18.82 -11.24
C VAL A 13 -11.51 -18.93 -12.45
N SER A 14 -11.99 -19.49 -13.56
CA SER A 14 -11.22 -19.53 -14.80
C SER A 14 -10.95 -18.15 -15.36
N LEU A 15 -11.79 -17.12 -15.17
CA LEU A 15 -11.53 -15.76 -15.70
C LEU A 15 -10.43 -15.02 -14.91
N ILE A 16 -10.38 -15.19 -13.59
CA ILE A 16 -9.31 -14.65 -12.72
C ILE A 16 -7.98 -15.37 -13.02
N TYR A 17 -8.01 -16.68 -13.27
CA TYR A 17 -6.82 -17.43 -13.69
C TYR A 17 -6.46 -17.24 -15.18
N LEU A 18 -7.42 -17.04 -16.10
CA LEU A 18 -7.16 -16.81 -17.53
C LEU A 18 -6.57 -15.43 -17.79
N THR A 19 -7.01 -14.40 -17.07
CA THR A 19 -6.37 -13.08 -17.13
C THR A 19 -4.91 -13.14 -16.64
N SER A 20 -4.60 -14.06 -15.73
CA SER A 20 -3.24 -14.34 -15.26
C SER A 20 -2.39 -15.14 -16.27
N LEU A 21 -3.00 -16.01 -17.07
CA LEU A 21 -2.32 -16.84 -18.08
C LEU A 21 -2.09 -16.12 -19.42
N LEU A 22 -2.97 -15.18 -19.81
CA LEU A 22 -2.84 -14.43 -21.07
C LEU A 22 -1.69 -13.41 -21.07
N CYS A 23 -1.05 -13.13 -19.93
CA CYS A 23 0.13 -12.26 -19.83
C CYS A 23 1.45 -12.91 -20.34
N VAL A 24 1.46 -14.19 -20.72
CA VAL A 24 2.70 -14.89 -21.13
C VAL A 24 3.01 -14.76 -22.64
N ALA A 25 2.13 -14.16 -23.45
CA ALA A 25 2.30 -14.14 -24.90
C ALA A 25 2.44 -12.73 -25.50
N HIS A 26 3.65 -12.14 -25.45
CA HIS A 26 4.29 -11.48 -26.61
C HIS A 26 5.65 -10.85 -26.25
N PRO A 27 6.79 -11.39 -26.74
CA PRO A 27 8.01 -10.62 -26.87
C PRO A 27 7.94 -9.79 -28.16
N GLY A 28 7.78 -8.48 -28.03
CA GLY A 28 7.91 -7.54 -29.14
C GLY A 28 9.36 -7.45 -29.58
N GLN A 29 9.68 -8.06 -30.72
CA GLN A 29 10.91 -7.80 -31.46
C GLN A 29 10.99 -6.31 -31.82
N GLN A 30 11.98 -5.58 -31.30
CA GLN A 30 12.47 -4.38 -31.97
C GLN A 30 13.70 -4.75 -32.80
N GLN A 31 13.52 -4.67 -34.11
CA GLN A 31 14.57 -4.85 -35.10
C GLN A 31 15.53 -3.67 -35.04
N HIS A 32 16.82 -3.99 -34.86
CA HIS A 32 17.95 -3.11 -35.12
C HIS A 32 18.09 -2.80 -36.61
N HIS A 33 18.16 -1.52 -36.97
CA HIS A 33 18.83 -1.07 -38.20
C HIS A 33 19.42 0.33 -38.00
N GLY A 34 20.73 0.48 -38.23
CA GLY A 34 21.37 1.80 -38.38
C GLY A 34 22.84 1.88 -37.95
N ARG A 35 23.73 1.52 -38.87
CA ARG A 35 25.20 1.41 -38.88
C ARG A 35 26.10 2.54 -38.27
N PRO A 36 27.40 2.25 -38.05
CA PRO A 36 28.34 3.00 -37.22
C PRO A 36 29.09 4.10 -37.98
N LEU A 37 29.55 5.13 -37.26
CA LEU A 37 30.55 6.07 -37.73
C LEU A 37 31.82 5.96 -36.88
N THR A 38 32.91 5.68 -37.60
CA THR A 38 34.30 5.65 -37.16
C THR A 38 34.84 7.08 -37.01
N GLY A 39 35.65 7.32 -35.99
CA GLY A 39 36.35 8.58 -35.80
C GLY A 39 37.54 8.41 -34.86
N LYS A 40 38.71 8.12 -35.44
CA LYS A 40 40.01 8.14 -34.77
C LYS A 40 40.33 9.56 -34.30
N GLY A 41 40.84 9.69 -33.07
CA GLY A 41 41.49 10.91 -32.58
C GLY A 41 42.55 10.53 -31.55
N GLN A 42 43.80 10.43 -32.01
CA GLN A 42 44.99 10.30 -31.17
C GLN A 42 45.22 11.59 -30.37
N GLY A 43 45.58 11.45 -29.10
CA GLY A 43 46.08 12.54 -28.26
C GLY A 43 47.00 11.99 -27.19
N SER A 44 48.31 11.96 -27.48
CA SER A 44 49.39 11.68 -26.54
C SER A 44 50.09 13.01 -26.25
N VAL A 45 50.13 13.47 -25.00
CA VAL A 45 51.25 14.28 -24.45
C VAL A 45 51.35 14.03 -22.94
N HIS A 46 52.55 13.62 -22.51
CA HIS A 46 53.06 13.58 -21.14
C HIS A 46 53.16 14.98 -20.50
N ASN A 47 52.97 15.09 -19.17
CA ASN A 47 54.06 15.54 -18.29
C ASN A 47 53.76 15.42 -16.78
N ASN A 48 54.84 15.12 -16.06
CA ASN A 48 55.05 14.98 -14.61
C ASN A 48 54.95 16.29 -13.82
N ALA A 49 54.56 16.20 -12.54
CA ALA A 49 55.23 16.75 -11.34
C ALA A 49 54.34 16.45 -10.09
N ARG A 50 54.73 15.55 -9.16
CA ARG A 50 55.53 15.76 -7.93
C ARG A 50 55.07 16.91 -7.00
N GLY A 51 54.71 16.55 -5.76
CA GLY A 51 55.19 17.23 -4.55
C GLY A 51 54.15 17.64 -3.49
N ASP A 52 54.31 17.07 -2.29
CA ASP A 52 53.80 17.45 -0.96
C ASP A 52 52.29 17.33 -0.66
N GLY A 53 51.81 16.56 0.32
CA GLY A 53 52.44 16.03 1.53
C GLY A 53 51.98 16.81 2.76
N ARG A 54 50.91 16.36 3.44
CA ARG A 54 50.77 16.48 4.90
C ARG A 54 49.69 15.54 5.45
N HIS A 55 50.19 14.69 6.36
CA HIS A 55 49.53 13.69 7.18
C HIS A 55 48.27 14.15 7.91
N LEU A 56 47.30 13.23 8.06
CA LEU A 56 46.55 13.00 9.30
C LEU A 56 46.06 11.53 9.35
N ASN A 57 46.85 10.74 10.09
CA ASN A 57 46.61 9.49 10.82
C ASN A 57 45.54 8.48 10.38
N ASP A 58 46.07 7.31 10.00
CA ASP A 58 45.46 5.99 9.94
C ASP A 58 44.88 5.52 11.28
N VAL A 59 43.66 4.98 11.22
CA VAL A 59 43.25 3.80 11.99
C VAL A 59 42.48 2.91 11.02
N GLN A 60 43.18 1.96 10.41
CA GLN A 60 42.60 0.83 9.67
C GLN A 60 43.21 -0.47 10.18
N ASP A 61 42.46 -1.54 9.91
CA ASP A 61 42.69 -2.97 10.18
C ASP A 61 42.05 -3.46 11.50
N THR A 62 41.03 -4.31 11.51
CA THR A 62 40.77 -5.45 10.60
C THR A 62 39.29 -5.88 10.72
N PHE A 63 38.53 -5.86 9.63
CA PHE A 63 37.37 -6.75 9.48
C PHE A 63 37.51 -7.48 8.15
N ALA A 64 37.87 -8.76 8.27
CA ALA A 64 38.03 -9.66 7.15
C ALA A 64 36.74 -9.72 6.32
N SER A 65 36.88 -9.38 5.04
CA SER A 65 35.85 -9.55 4.02
C SER A 65 35.47 -11.03 3.89
N ARG A 66 34.31 -11.40 4.43
CA ARG A 66 33.55 -12.52 3.89
C ARG A 66 32.64 -11.96 2.80
N THR A 67 33.10 -12.08 1.57
CA THR A 67 32.27 -11.91 0.37
C THR A 67 31.13 -12.92 0.44
N PHE A 68 29.95 -12.47 0.90
CA PHE A 68 28.71 -13.15 0.57
C PHE A 68 28.44 -12.90 -0.90
N SER A 69 28.43 -13.96 -1.69
CA SER A 69 27.91 -13.97 -3.05
C SER A 69 26.45 -13.52 -3.00
N ALA A 70 26.19 -12.24 -3.22
CA ALA A 70 24.86 -11.79 -3.62
C ALA A 70 24.52 -12.49 -4.93
N SER A 71 23.60 -13.45 -4.90
CA SER A 71 23.03 -13.99 -6.13
C SER A 71 22.37 -12.82 -6.86
N SER A 72 22.98 -12.39 -7.96
CA SER A 72 22.40 -11.41 -8.86
C SER A 72 21.03 -11.94 -9.29
N VAL A 73 19.96 -11.28 -8.86
CA VAL A 73 18.61 -11.55 -9.33
C VAL A 73 18.61 -11.23 -10.83
N GLU A 74 18.43 -12.25 -11.68
CA GLU A 74 18.22 -12.00 -13.11
C GLU A 74 16.90 -11.24 -13.27
N ASP A 75 17.00 -9.97 -13.65
CA ASP A 75 15.87 -9.11 -13.98
C ASP A 75 15.16 -9.66 -15.23
N GLY A 76 13.94 -10.18 -15.09
CA GLY A 76 13.10 -10.44 -16.26
C GLY A 76 11.97 -11.46 -16.09
N PHE A 77 12.09 -12.44 -15.20
CA PHE A 77 11.09 -13.50 -15.02
C PHE A 77 10.50 -13.51 -13.61
N LEU A 78 9.18 -13.69 -13.52
CA LEU A 78 8.48 -13.92 -12.24
C LEU A 78 9.05 -15.18 -11.57
N ARG A 79 9.56 -15.06 -10.35
CA ARG A 79 10.15 -16.17 -9.61
C ARG A 79 9.18 -16.70 -8.57
N LEU A 80 8.58 -17.85 -8.86
CA LEU A 80 7.87 -18.63 -7.85
C LEU A 80 8.84 -18.93 -6.70
N ALA A 81 8.36 -18.72 -5.48
CA ALA A 81 9.14 -18.93 -4.28
C ALA A 81 8.63 -20.16 -3.54
N GLY A 82 9.57 -20.93 -2.99
CA GLY A 82 9.34 -22.02 -2.03
C GLY A 82 9.66 -21.60 -0.59
N VAL A 83 9.24 -22.43 0.35
CA VAL A 83 9.63 -22.30 1.76
C VAL A 83 11.16 -22.42 1.85
N GLY A 84 11.79 -21.50 2.57
CA GLY A 84 13.24 -21.40 2.71
C GLY A 84 13.90 -20.42 1.73
N ASP A 85 13.19 -19.98 0.68
CA ASP A 85 13.72 -18.96 -0.22
C ASP A 85 13.82 -17.60 0.49
N SER A 86 14.77 -16.79 0.04
CA SER A 86 14.98 -15.44 0.54
C SER A 86 15.17 -14.43 -0.57
N TRP A 87 14.64 -13.23 -0.35
CA TRP A 87 14.98 -12.04 -1.12
C TRP A 87 15.86 -11.15 -0.27
N CYS A 88 16.99 -10.66 -0.77
CA CYS A 88 17.93 -9.85 0.00
C CYS A 88 18.32 -8.58 -0.76
N ASP A 89 18.43 -7.48 -0.01
CA ASP A 89 18.95 -6.20 -0.45
C ASP A 89 19.98 -5.69 0.55
N ALA A 90 20.99 -4.97 0.05
CA ALA A 90 22.10 -4.50 0.88
C ALA A 90 21.65 -3.50 1.97
N ILE A 91 20.53 -2.81 1.77
CA ILE A 91 20.00 -1.77 2.66
C ILE A 91 18.82 -2.30 3.46
N LEU A 92 17.87 -2.97 2.79
CA LEU A 92 16.63 -3.43 3.43
C LEU A 92 16.79 -4.78 4.16
N GLY A 93 17.94 -5.44 4.01
CA GLY A 93 18.20 -6.75 4.58
C GLY A 93 17.50 -7.86 3.80
N CYS A 94 17.21 -8.97 4.47
CA CYS A 94 16.62 -10.16 3.86
C CYS A 94 15.19 -10.41 4.32
N LEU A 95 14.32 -10.72 3.35
CA LEU A 95 13.00 -11.28 3.53
C LEU A 95 13.07 -12.80 3.37
N TYR A 96 12.69 -13.53 4.41
CA TYR A 96 12.67 -14.99 4.38
C TYR A 96 11.24 -15.50 4.22
N LEU A 97 11.02 -16.37 3.23
CA LEU A 97 9.76 -17.07 3.07
C LEU A 97 9.72 -18.32 3.95
N THR A 98 9.23 -18.14 5.16
CA THR A 98 8.82 -19.21 6.08
C THR A 98 7.44 -19.80 5.71
N ASP A 99 7.09 -20.92 6.34
CA ASP A 99 5.78 -21.59 6.18
C ASP A 99 4.58 -20.67 6.42
N ASP A 100 4.73 -19.69 7.32
CA ASP A 100 3.67 -18.74 7.66
C ASP A 100 3.27 -17.84 6.48
N TRP A 101 4.06 -17.75 5.40
CA TRP A 101 3.68 -17.02 4.18
C TRP A 101 2.79 -17.83 3.23
N TYR A 102 2.57 -19.11 3.50
CA TYR A 102 1.71 -19.98 2.72
C TYR A 102 0.43 -20.26 3.49
N SER A 103 -0.71 -20.32 2.80
CA SER A 103 -1.94 -20.73 3.44
C SER A 103 -1.75 -22.15 4.00
N LYS A 104 -1.85 -22.28 5.33
CA LYS A 104 -1.91 -23.59 5.98
C LYS A 104 -3.17 -24.26 5.46
N ALA A 105 -3.02 -25.40 4.77
CA ALA A 105 -4.17 -26.10 4.21
C ALA A 105 -5.19 -26.40 5.32
N PRO A 106 -6.49 -26.30 5.01
CA PRO A 106 -7.38 -27.32 5.49
C PRO A 106 -7.87 -28.11 4.29
N TYR A 107 -7.54 -29.40 4.26
CA TYR A 107 -8.49 -30.41 3.80
C TYR A 107 -9.65 -30.43 4.81
N ASP A 108 -10.43 -29.35 4.89
CA ASP A 108 -11.72 -29.36 5.57
C ASP A 108 -12.80 -29.27 4.49
N LEU A 109 -13.79 -30.17 4.61
CA LEU A 109 -14.90 -30.39 3.69
C LEU A 109 -15.84 -29.18 3.54
N ASN A 110 -15.50 -28.04 4.16
CA ASN A 110 -16.24 -26.79 4.20
C ASN A 110 -15.70 -25.68 3.28
N PHE A 111 -14.88 -26.00 2.28
CA PHE A 111 -14.57 -25.08 1.16
C PHE A 111 -13.78 -23.82 1.53
N LYS A 112 -12.82 -23.88 2.48
CA LYS A 112 -11.84 -22.79 2.67
C LYS A 112 -10.77 -22.85 1.58
N VAL A 113 -10.88 -22.00 0.55
CA VAL A 113 -9.89 -21.90 -0.54
C VAL A 113 -8.53 -21.45 0.00
N ALA A 114 -7.45 -22.09 -0.43
CA ALA A 114 -6.09 -21.65 -0.12
C ALA A 114 -5.80 -20.31 -0.81
N PHE A 115 -5.92 -19.20 -0.07
CA PHE A 115 -5.81 -17.85 -0.62
C PHE A 115 -4.37 -17.45 -1.02
N ARG A 116 -3.35 -18.15 -0.49
CA ARG A 116 -1.93 -17.91 -0.77
C ARG A 116 -1.15 -19.23 -0.97
N ALA A 117 -1.66 -20.08 -1.85
CA ALA A 117 -1.00 -21.34 -2.22
C ALA A 117 0.30 -21.14 -3.02
N LEU A 118 0.39 -20.03 -3.77
CA LEU A 118 1.57 -19.65 -4.53
C LEU A 118 2.13 -18.34 -3.97
N ASN A 119 3.44 -18.33 -3.75
CA ASN A 119 4.20 -17.13 -3.40
C ASN A 119 5.22 -16.83 -4.49
N PHE A 120 5.56 -15.56 -4.61
CA PHE A 120 6.65 -15.08 -5.46
C PHE A 120 7.71 -14.41 -4.59
N LEU A 121 8.96 -14.40 -5.07
CA LEU A 121 9.94 -13.47 -4.54
C LEU A 121 9.56 -12.05 -4.99
N PRO A 122 9.71 -11.04 -4.14
CA PRO A 122 9.55 -9.65 -4.56
C PRO A 122 10.46 -9.32 -5.74
N GLU A 123 10.03 -8.38 -6.57
CA GLU A 123 10.86 -7.80 -7.62
C GLU A 123 11.97 -6.92 -7.02
N SER A 124 12.98 -6.60 -7.84
CA SER A 124 14.05 -5.68 -7.44
C SER A 124 13.50 -4.28 -7.15
N ARG A 125 14.17 -3.55 -6.24
CA ARG A 125 13.79 -2.18 -5.88
C ARG A 125 13.79 -1.23 -7.08
N SER A 126 14.72 -1.43 -8.02
CA SER A 126 14.79 -0.67 -9.27
C SER A 126 13.57 -0.92 -10.17
N LYS A 127 13.00 -2.13 -10.16
CA LYS A 127 11.80 -2.47 -10.93
C LYS A 127 10.52 -1.97 -10.25
N ILE A 128 10.42 -2.14 -8.92
CA ILE A 128 9.29 -1.61 -8.14
C ILE A 128 9.29 -0.07 -8.21
N ASN A 129 10.47 0.55 -8.14
CA ASN A 129 10.72 1.98 -8.26
C ASN A 129 9.81 2.78 -7.33
N THR A 130 9.84 2.47 -6.03
CA THR A 130 9.09 3.20 -5.01
C THR A 130 9.59 4.64 -4.92
N ARG A 131 8.68 5.61 -4.92
CA ARG A 131 8.99 7.04 -4.81
C ARG A 131 8.14 7.71 -3.75
N PHE A 132 8.71 8.72 -3.11
CA PHE A 132 8.06 9.45 -2.02
C PHE A 132 7.87 10.91 -2.41
N TRP A 133 6.64 11.27 -2.80
CA TRP A 133 6.34 12.63 -3.25
C TRP A 133 5.76 13.45 -2.11
N LEU A 134 6.56 14.41 -1.64
CA LEU A 134 6.19 15.36 -0.59
C LEU A 134 5.29 16.47 -1.13
N HIS A 135 4.28 16.79 -0.33
CA HIS A 135 3.41 17.94 -0.46
C HIS A 135 3.26 18.62 0.90
N THR A 136 3.34 19.95 0.90
CA THR A 136 3.04 20.79 2.07
C THR A 136 2.16 21.96 1.65
N ARG A 137 1.56 22.64 2.63
CA ARG A 137 0.69 23.78 2.37
C ARG A 137 1.43 24.90 1.62
N GLU A 138 2.65 25.22 2.02
CA GLU A 138 3.45 26.32 1.43
C GLU A 138 3.77 26.10 -0.04
N ALA A 139 4.09 24.86 -0.42
CA ALA A 139 4.41 24.51 -1.81
C ALA A 139 3.19 24.67 -2.74
N ASN A 140 1.98 24.60 -2.18
CA ASN A 140 0.72 24.65 -2.92
C ASN A 140 0.09 26.05 -2.98
N LEU A 141 0.59 27.02 -2.22
CA LEU A 141 0.09 28.41 -2.21
C LEU A 141 0.58 29.28 -3.40
N LYS A 142 1.39 28.75 -4.32
CA LYS A 142 1.86 29.52 -5.48
C LYS A 142 0.72 29.73 -6.50
N PRO A 143 0.26 30.98 -6.75
CA PRO A 143 -0.98 31.29 -7.50
C PRO A 143 -1.03 30.74 -8.94
N TYR A 144 0.14 30.43 -9.53
CA TYR A 144 0.26 30.01 -10.92
C TYR A 144 0.08 28.50 -11.15
N ARG A 145 -0.18 27.70 -10.10
CA ARG A 145 -0.27 26.22 -10.17
C ARG A 145 -1.60 25.67 -9.64
N LYS A 146 -2.72 26.32 -9.97
CA LYS A 146 -4.07 25.92 -9.49
C LYS A 146 -4.49 24.48 -9.83
N HIS A 147 -3.82 23.80 -10.76
CA HIS A 147 -4.26 22.48 -11.24
C HIS A 147 -3.34 21.30 -10.85
N HIS A 148 -2.10 21.52 -10.42
CA HIS A 148 -1.17 20.44 -10.07
C HIS A 148 -0.32 20.75 -8.84
N LEU A 149 -0.28 19.82 -7.89
CA LEU A 149 0.62 19.88 -6.74
C LEU A 149 2.09 19.98 -7.21
N GLN A 150 2.87 20.85 -6.59
CA GLN A 150 4.32 20.81 -6.79
C GLN A 150 4.83 19.50 -6.19
N LYS A 151 5.28 18.57 -7.05
CA LYS A 151 5.95 17.35 -6.61
C LYS A 151 7.39 17.70 -6.24
N GLN A 152 7.77 17.39 -5.01
CA GLN A 152 9.15 17.25 -4.60
C GLN A 152 9.34 15.82 -4.14
N GLU A 153 10.44 15.20 -4.54
CA GLU A 153 10.73 13.81 -4.21
C GLU A 153 11.69 13.79 -3.03
N ILE A 154 11.27 13.13 -1.95
CA ILE A 154 12.16 12.80 -0.84
C ILE A 154 12.83 11.49 -1.21
N GLN A 155 14.15 11.52 -1.30
CA GLN A 155 14.96 10.38 -1.71
C GLN A 155 15.75 9.88 -0.51
N ILE A 156 15.70 8.58 -0.29
CA ILE A 156 16.45 7.92 0.77
C ILE A 156 17.95 8.14 0.50
N TYR A 157 18.68 8.62 1.52
CA TYR A 157 20.12 8.99 1.46
C TYR A 157 20.49 10.23 0.65
N ASP A 158 19.51 10.97 0.15
CA ASP A 158 19.77 12.28 -0.42
C ASP A 158 19.33 13.34 0.60
N ASP A 159 20.25 13.72 1.49
CA ASP A 159 19.99 14.75 2.51
C ASP A 159 19.49 16.06 1.86
N ALA A 160 19.99 16.37 0.66
CA ALA A 160 19.61 17.57 -0.09
C ALA A 160 18.14 17.51 -0.53
N SER A 161 17.58 16.31 -0.73
CA SER A 161 16.16 16.12 -1.05
C SER A 161 15.24 16.56 0.08
N VAL A 162 15.66 16.40 1.35
CA VAL A 162 14.90 16.85 2.53
C VAL A 162 15.20 18.31 2.85
N VAL A 163 16.49 18.68 2.96
CA VAL A 163 16.93 20.01 3.40
C VAL A 163 16.45 21.12 2.45
N ASN A 164 16.41 20.86 1.14
CA ASN A 164 15.94 21.83 0.15
C ASN A 164 14.42 21.76 -0.11
N SER A 165 13.71 20.93 0.64
CA SER A 165 12.24 20.81 0.57
C SER A 165 11.57 21.63 1.68
N PRO A 166 10.25 21.84 1.63
CA PRO A 166 9.49 22.47 2.71
C PRO A 166 9.17 21.48 3.84
N PHE A 167 9.78 20.29 3.88
CA PHE A 167 9.58 19.33 4.96
C PHE A 167 9.93 19.96 6.33
N ARG A 168 9.10 19.68 7.34
CA ARG A 168 9.31 20.10 8.73
C ARG A 168 9.02 18.93 9.65
N SER A 169 10.03 18.41 10.35
CA SER A 169 9.87 17.27 11.25
C SER A 169 8.92 17.54 12.42
N THR A 170 8.70 18.80 12.78
CA THR A 170 7.75 19.21 13.83
C THR A 170 6.28 19.17 13.39
N ARG A 171 5.98 18.82 12.14
CA ARG A 171 4.61 18.69 11.63
C ARG A 171 4.21 17.22 11.61
N PRO A 172 2.94 16.90 11.94
CA PRO A 172 2.41 15.56 11.71
C PRO A 172 2.60 15.15 10.25
N THR A 173 3.03 13.91 10.04
CA THR A 173 3.40 13.42 8.72
C THR A 173 2.42 12.33 8.28
N LYS A 174 1.73 12.57 7.16
CA LYS A 174 0.71 11.69 6.61
C LYS A 174 1.24 10.99 5.36
N PHE A 175 1.29 9.67 5.37
CA PHE A 175 1.60 8.88 4.18
C PHE A 175 0.32 8.40 3.51
N ILE A 176 0.26 8.45 2.17
CA ILE A 176 -0.83 7.90 1.38
C ILE A 176 -0.27 6.80 0.46
N ILE A 177 -0.76 5.57 0.62
CA ILE A 177 -0.28 4.40 -0.11
C ILE A 177 -1.42 3.78 -0.93
N HIS A 178 -1.24 3.71 -2.25
CA HIS A 178 -2.23 3.16 -3.17
C HIS A 178 -2.18 1.62 -3.25
N GLY A 179 -3.17 1.03 -3.93
CA GLY A 179 -3.33 -0.41 -4.09
C GLY A 179 -2.77 -1.03 -5.39
N HIS A 180 -3.23 -2.25 -5.68
CA HIS A 180 -2.94 -3.02 -6.90
C HIS A 180 -3.42 -2.31 -8.17
N LEU A 181 -2.68 -2.38 -9.28
CA LEU A 181 -3.00 -1.69 -10.56
C LEU A 181 -3.21 -0.16 -10.41
N ASP A 182 -2.68 0.44 -9.35
CA ASP A 182 -2.82 1.85 -9.00
C ASP A 182 -1.47 2.58 -9.02
N SER A 183 -1.46 3.90 -8.88
CA SER A 183 -0.25 4.72 -8.79
C SER A 183 -0.53 5.97 -7.96
N ALA A 184 0.52 6.58 -7.40
CA ALA A 184 0.36 7.85 -6.68
C ALA A 184 -0.07 9.02 -7.60
N ARG A 185 -0.18 8.80 -8.92
CA ARG A 185 -0.64 9.80 -9.90
C ARG A 185 -2.16 9.78 -10.10
N LYS A 186 -2.89 8.82 -9.51
CA LYS A 186 -4.35 8.82 -9.63
C LYS A 186 -4.95 10.03 -8.92
N GLN A 187 -6.10 10.45 -9.44
CA GLN A 187 -6.82 11.63 -8.99
C GLN A 187 -7.16 11.55 -7.49
N TRP A 188 -7.58 10.38 -7.00
CA TRP A 188 -7.95 10.20 -5.60
C TRP A 188 -6.78 10.46 -4.65
N VAL A 189 -5.56 9.98 -4.97
CA VAL A 189 -4.36 10.19 -4.15
C VAL A 189 -3.98 11.66 -4.10
N GLU A 190 -4.07 12.36 -5.25
CA GLU A 190 -3.82 13.80 -5.31
C GLU A 190 -4.90 14.60 -4.57
N ALA A 191 -6.17 14.21 -4.70
CA ALA A 191 -7.29 14.87 -4.04
C ALA A 191 -7.22 14.68 -2.52
N MET A 192 -6.94 13.48 -2.04
CA MET A 192 -6.74 13.21 -0.61
C MET A 192 -5.56 14.02 -0.05
N ALA A 193 -4.44 14.10 -0.78
CA ALA A 193 -3.31 14.93 -0.35
C ALA A 193 -3.68 16.41 -0.23
N LYS A 194 -4.48 16.94 -1.17
CA LYS A 194 -5.03 18.31 -1.09
C LYS A 194 -5.97 18.46 0.10
N SER A 195 -6.90 17.54 0.31
CA SER A 195 -7.85 17.57 1.42
C SER A 195 -7.17 17.53 2.79
N LEU A 196 -6.14 16.68 2.95
CA LEU A 196 -5.33 16.65 4.17
C LEU A 196 -4.64 17.99 4.43
N LEU A 197 -4.07 18.64 3.40
CA LEU A 197 -3.41 19.93 3.55
C LEU A 197 -4.39 21.10 3.79
N MET A 198 -5.64 20.96 3.35
CA MET A 198 -6.73 21.87 3.73
C MET A 198 -7.18 21.65 5.18
N TYR A 199 -7.21 20.39 5.63
CA TYR A 199 -7.59 20.02 7.00
C TYR A 199 -6.56 20.49 8.04
N GLY A 200 -5.27 20.24 7.80
CA GLY A 200 -4.21 20.52 8.77
C GLY A 200 -2.87 20.91 8.14
N ASP A 201 -1.95 21.43 8.96
CA ASP A 201 -0.58 21.75 8.53
C ASP A 201 0.29 20.49 8.67
N PHE A 202 0.38 19.73 7.58
CA PHE A 202 1.04 18.42 7.55
C PHE A 202 2.20 18.39 6.56
N ASN A 203 3.12 17.45 6.78
CA ASN A 203 3.87 16.86 5.66
C ASN A 203 2.99 15.74 5.07
N VAL A 204 2.61 15.84 3.80
CA VAL A 204 1.86 14.76 3.12
C VAL A 204 2.74 14.10 2.09
N ILE A 205 3.00 12.80 2.24
CA ILE A 205 3.87 12.02 1.36
C ILE A 205 3.04 10.96 0.63
N ARG A 206 2.97 11.07 -0.70
CA ARG A 206 2.36 10.03 -1.54
C ARG A 206 3.42 9.00 -1.89
N VAL A 207 3.14 7.74 -1.62
CA VAL A 207 4.04 6.61 -1.94
C VAL A 207 3.65 6.06 -3.31
N ASP A 208 4.47 6.32 -4.33
CA ASP A 208 4.30 5.77 -5.68
C ASP A 208 5.07 4.46 -5.79
N TRP A 209 4.38 3.33 -5.78
CA TRP A 209 4.96 2.01 -6.08
C TRP A 209 4.37 1.43 -7.36
N GLY A 210 3.96 2.31 -8.28
CA GLY A 210 3.31 1.96 -9.55
C GLY A 210 4.08 0.95 -10.41
N GLY A 211 5.41 0.88 -10.28
CA GLY A 211 6.24 -0.10 -10.98
C GLY A 211 6.04 -1.53 -10.46
N GLY A 212 5.79 -1.69 -9.15
CA GLY A 212 5.52 -2.98 -8.52
C GLY A 212 4.04 -3.32 -8.36
N SER A 213 3.13 -2.36 -8.51
CA SER A 213 1.68 -2.57 -8.38
C SER A 213 1.01 -3.02 -9.69
N GLN A 214 1.58 -2.66 -10.84
CA GLN A 214 1.07 -2.91 -12.20
C GLN A 214 1.60 -4.22 -12.79
N THR A 215 1.39 -5.31 -12.05
CA THR A 215 1.81 -6.67 -12.42
C THR A 215 0.66 -7.64 -12.09
N ILE A 216 0.87 -8.95 -12.15
CA ILE A 216 -0.13 -9.92 -11.68
C ILE A 216 -0.32 -9.80 -10.16
N PHE A 217 -1.54 -10.09 -9.66
CA PHE A 217 -1.89 -9.90 -8.25
C PHE A 217 -0.91 -10.58 -7.29
N SER A 218 -0.55 -11.85 -7.53
CA SER A 218 0.38 -12.58 -6.66
C SER A 218 1.79 -11.98 -6.59
N GLN A 219 2.26 -11.36 -7.69
CA GLN A 219 3.54 -10.65 -7.70
C GLN A 219 3.43 -9.29 -7.00
N ALA A 220 2.34 -8.55 -7.23
CA ALA A 220 2.10 -7.27 -6.54
C ALA A 220 2.01 -7.49 -5.02
N LEU A 221 1.32 -8.55 -4.60
CA LEU A 221 1.25 -9.02 -3.22
C LEU A 221 2.66 -9.34 -2.69
N ALA A 222 3.51 -10.03 -3.44
CA ALA A 222 4.90 -10.25 -3.03
C ALA A 222 5.69 -8.94 -2.87
N ASN A 223 5.52 -7.99 -3.79
CA ASN A 223 6.19 -6.68 -3.81
C ASN A 223 5.82 -5.79 -2.62
N THR A 224 4.60 -5.92 -2.06
CA THR A 224 4.17 -5.14 -0.89
C THR A 224 5.16 -5.19 0.28
N ARG A 225 5.82 -6.34 0.49
CA ARG A 225 6.83 -6.52 1.54
C ARG A 225 8.03 -5.60 1.36
N VAL A 226 8.53 -5.47 0.13
CA VAL A 226 9.67 -4.58 -0.17
C VAL A 226 9.25 -3.12 -0.04
N VAL A 227 8.06 -2.75 -0.53
CA VAL A 227 7.56 -1.38 -0.40
C VAL A 227 7.37 -1.00 1.07
N GLY A 228 6.85 -1.91 1.91
CA GLY A 228 6.72 -1.70 3.35
C GLY A 228 8.07 -1.47 4.03
N LEU A 229 9.08 -2.26 3.67
CA LEU A 229 10.46 -2.04 4.14
C LEU A 229 11.02 -0.68 3.69
N GLU A 230 10.75 -0.24 2.46
CA GLU A 230 11.20 1.08 1.98
C GLU A 230 10.50 2.25 2.69
N VAL A 231 9.20 2.13 2.96
CA VAL A 231 8.44 3.10 3.76
C VAL A 231 9.01 3.19 5.18
N ALA A 232 9.21 2.05 5.84
CA ALA A 232 9.82 2.00 7.17
C ALA A 232 11.25 2.54 7.18
N TYR A 233 12.03 2.24 6.14
CA TYR A 233 13.38 2.75 6.01
C TYR A 233 13.38 4.28 5.95
N LEU A 234 12.53 4.87 5.11
CA LEU A 234 12.41 6.32 5.01
C LEU A 234 12.00 6.95 6.35
N ILE A 235 10.96 6.43 7.01
CA ILE A 235 10.47 6.99 8.28
C ILE A 235 11.54 6.92 9.36
N ASN A 236 12.20 5.77 9.52
CA ASN A 236 13.29 5.60 10.49
C ASN A 236 14.49 6.51 10.18
N TRP A 237 14.81 6.71 8.90
CA TRP A 237 15.87 7.63 8.49
C TRP A 237 15.49 9.09 8.81
N LEU A 238 14.25 9.50 8.52
CA LEU A 238 13.74 10.83 8.88
C LEU A 238 13.75 11.06 10.40
N ALA A 239 13.39 10.03 11.18
CA ALA A 239 13.43 10.08 12.64
C ALA A 239 14.87 10.29 13.15
N ARG A 240 15.83 9.51 12.63
CA ARG A 240 17.23 9.58 13.06
C ARG A 240 17.93 10.88 12.64
N MET A 241 17.73 11.31 11.40
CA MET A 241 18.49 12.42 10.81
C MET A 241 17.83 13.78 11.04
N TYR A 242 16.49 13.82 11.10
CA TYR A 242 15.73 15.07 11.14
C TYR A 242 14.83 15.19 12.39
N GLN A 243 14.93 14.25 13.33
CA GLN A 243 14.15 14.22 14.57
C GLN A 243 12.63 14.23 14.31
N LEU A 244 12.19 13.54 13.25
CA LEU A 244 10.77 13.23 13.07
C LEU A 244 10.32 12.31 14.22
N ASP A 245 9.27 12.70 14.94
CA ASP A 245 8.64 11.83 15.91
C ASP A 245 7.77 10.79 15.19
N THR A 246 8.06 9.49 15.38
CA THR A 246 7.30 8.41 14.75
C THR A 246 5.87 8.33 15.26
N ARG A 247 5.59 8.88 16.45
CA ARG A 247 4.25 8.98 17.03
C ARG A 247 3.36 9.99 16.32
N ASP A 248 3.96 10.95 15.61
CA ASP A 248 3.27 11.94 14.77
C ASP A 248 3.10 11.47 13.32
N VAL A 249 3.50 10.24 13.01
CA VAL A 249 3.35 9.63 11.68
C VAL A 249 2.04 8.84 11.60
N HIS A 250 1.31 9.08 10.52
CA HIS A 250 0.07 8.37 10.19
C HIS A 250 0.11 7.85 8.76
N ILE A 251 0.00 6.54 8.59
CA ILE A 251 0.02 5.89 7.27
C ILE A 251 -1.40 5.49 6.87
N ILE A 252 -1.88 6.02 5.74
CA ILE A 252 -3.19 5.73 5.18
C ILE A 252 -2.98 4.85 3.94
N GLY A 253 -3.40 3.59 4.03
CA GLY A 253 -3.17 2.59 2.98
C GLY A 253 -4.47 2.04 2.41
N HIS A 254 -4.64 2.08 1.09
CA HIS A 254 -5.79 1.48 0.39
C HIS A 254 -5.46 0.13 -0.21
N SER A 255 -6.36 -0.86 -0.09
CA SER A 255 -6.20 -2.18 -0.73
C SER A 255 -4.89 -2.85 -0.29
N LEU A 256 -4.03 -3.27 -1.23
CA LEU A 256 -2.66 -3.73 -0.93
C LEU A 256 -1.81 -2.70 -0.16
N GLY A 257 -2.11 -1.41 -0.28
CA GLY A 257 -1.47 -0.33 0.46
C GLY A 257 -1.70 -0.40 1.97
N ALA A 258 -2.82 -0.98 2.43
CA ALA A 258 -3.06 -1.21 3.85
C ALA A 258 -2.05 -2.20 4.45
N HIS A 259 -1.75 -3.28 3.72
CA HIS A 259 -0.72 -4.24 4.16
C HIS A 259 0.70 -3.69 4.01
N ILE A 260 0.96 -2.83 3.03
CA ILE A 260 2.23 -2.08 2.96
C ILE A 260 2.41 -1.23 4.22
N ALA A 261 1.35 -0.60 4.71
CA ALA A 261 1.37 0.15 5.97
C ALA A 261 1.68 -0.76 7.17
N GLY A 262 1.05 -1.93 7.25
CA GLY A 262 1.32 -2.93 8.30
C GLY A 262 2.79 -3.38 8.31
N TYR A 263 3.31 -3.85 7.17
CA TYR A 263 4.74 -4.23 7.05
C TYR A 263 5.71 -3.09 7.41
N ALA A 264 5.33 -1.83 7.13
CA ALA A 264 6.13 -0.70 7.56
C ALA A 264 6.07 -0.52 9.08
N GLY A 265 4.87 -0.60 9.66
CA GLY A 265 4.60 -0.52 11.09
C GLY A 265 5.41 -1.52 11.92
N GLU A 266 5.48 -2.78 11.50
CA GLU A 266 6.32 -3.80 12.16
C GLU A 266 7.81 -3.41 12.33
N LYS A 267 8.29 -2.44 11.56
CA LYS A 267 9.71 -2.02 11.52
C LYS A 267 9.91 -0.62 12.08
N ILE A 268 8.87 0.01 12.63
CA ILE A 268 8.91 1.35 13.21
C ILE A 268 8.47 1.26 14.67
N THR A 269 9.35 1.66 15.59
CA THR A 269 9.00 1.75 17.01
C THR A 269 8.05 2.91 17.24
N ASP A 270 6.96 2.66 17.98
CA ASP A 270 5.96 3.65 18.36
C ASP A 270 5.37 4.42 17.17
N LEU A 271 5.12 3.74 16.04
CA LEU A 271 4.40 4.33 14.92
C LEU A 271 3.03 4.83 15.40
N GLY A 272 2.72 6.11 15.16
CA GLY A 272 1.52 6.76 15.68
C GLY A 272 0.22 6.09 15.26
N ARG A 273 -0.05 6.06 13.94
CA ARG A 273 -1.32 5.56 13.43
C ARG A 273 -1.23 4.88 12.08
N ILE A 274 -2.02 3.84 11.87
CA ILE A 274 -2.33 3.30 10.54
C ILE A 274 -3.83 3.36 10.30
N THR A 275 -4.25 3.83 9.13
CA THR A 275 -5.63 3.65 8.64
C THR A 275 -5.64 2.73 7.43
N GLY A 276 -6.34 1.61 7.55
CA GLY A 276 -6.59 0.66 6.46
C GLY A 276 -7.88 1.00 5.71
N LEU A 277 -7.78 1.42 4.45
CA LEU A 277 -8.93 1.69 3.58
C LEU A 277 -9.21 0.44 2.73
N ASP A 278 -10.21 -0.33 3.15
CA ASP A 278 -10.63 -1.61 2.58
C ASP A 278 -9.45 -2.55 2.25
N PRO A 279 -8.72 -3.06 3.27
CA PRO A 279 -7.55 -3.91 3.08
C PRO A 279 -7.88 -5.13 2.21
N ALA A 280 -6.97 -5.49 1.29
CA ALA A 280 -7.23 -6.55 0.33
C ALA A 280 -7.35 -7.93 1.01
N GLY A 281 -8.44 -8.66 0.79
CA GLY A 281 -8.64 -9.95 1.45
C GLY A 281 -7.86 -11.11 0.82
N THR A 282 -7.79 -11.16 -0.51
CA THR A 282 -7.15 -12.28 -1.22
C THR A 282 -5.66 -12.34 -0.92
N GLY A 283 -5.21 -13.47 -0.36
CA GLY A 283 -3.81 -13.72 0.00
C GLY A 283 -3.40 -13.22 1.39
N PHE A 284 -4.34 -12.61 2.13
CA PHE A 284 -4.12 -12.08 3.48
C PHE A 284 -5.08 -12.68 4.51
N ASN A 285 -6.34 -12.92 4.13
CA ASN A 285 -7.33 -13.52 5.02
C ASN A 285 -6.83 -14.84 5.60
N THR A 286 -7.06 -15.04 6.91
CA THR A 286 -6.68 -16.23 7.68
C THR A 286 -5.18 -16.53 7.73
N MET A 287 -4.34 -15.59 7.27
CA MET A 287 -2.90 -15.69 7.42
C MET A 287 -2.50 -15.21 8.83
N PRO A 288 -1.29 -15.52 9.33
CA PRO A 288 -0.83 -14.99 10.61
C PRO A 288 -0.58 -13.47 10.55
N ASP A 289 -0.71 -12.78 11.69
CA ASP A 289 -0.58 -11.31 11.82
C ASP A 289 0.59 -10.71 11.02
N ARG A 290 1.79 -11.31 11.12
CA ARG A 290 3.02 -10.91 10.37
C ARG A 290 2.91 -10.85 8.84
N VAL A 291 1.79 -11.28 8.27
CA VAL A 291 1.53 -11.38 6.83
C VAL A 291 0.55 -10.32 6.36
N HIS A 292 -0.14 -9.63 7.26
CA HIS A 292 -1.14 -8.62 6.92
C HIS A 292 -1.06 -7.42 7.86
N LEU A 293 -2.06 -6.55 7.80
CA LEU A 293 -2.19 -5.42 8.73
C LEU A 293 -2.79 -5.98 10.02
N ASP A 294 -2.25 -5.63 11.17
CA ASP A 294 -2.80 -5.99 12.48
C ASP A 294 -2.67 -4.86 13.50
N PRO A 295 -3.38 -4.92 14.65
CA PRO A 295 -3.33 -3.86 15.66
C PRO A 295 -1.95 -3.64 16.30
N SER A 296 -0.99 -4.54 16.13
CA SER A 296 0.37 -4.41 16.64
C SER A 296 1.26 -3.48 15.79
N ASP A 297 0.86 -3.18 14.55
CA ASP A 297 1.66 -2.42 13.59
C ASP A 297 1.77 -0.92 13.92
N ALA A 298 0.90 -0.39 14.77
CA ALA A 298 0.95 0.99 15.24
C ALA A 298 0.29 1.14 16.62
N MET A 299 0.54 2.27 17.28
CA MET A 299 -0.13 2.62 18.54
C MET A 299 -1.65 2.69 18.40
N PHE A 300 -2.13 3.04 17.21
CA PHE A 300 -3.54 2.97 16.86
C PHE A 300 -3.72 2.54 15.39
N VAL A 301 -4.68 1.65 15.16
CA VAL A 301 -5.00 1.10 13.83
C VAL A 301 -6.50 1.16 13.67
N ASP A 302 -6.98 1.86 12.65
CA ASP A 302 -8.40 1.93 12.31
C ASP A 302 -8.64 1.48 10.88
N VAL A 303 -9.70 0.70 10.64
CA VAL A 303 -9.94 0.05 9.35
C VAL A 303 -11.35 0.36 8.87
N ILE A 304 -11.50 0.69 7.59
CA ILE A 304 -12.80 0.89 6.93
C ILE A 304 -13.01 -0.23 5.93
N HIS A 305 -13.93 -1.15 6.23
CA HIS A 305 -14.34 -2.24 5.35
C HIS A 305 -15.51 -1.80 4.48
N SER A 306 -15.30 -1.71 3.17
CA SER A 306 -16.33 -1.23 2.23
C SER A 306 -16.65 -2.23 1.12
N ASN A 307 -15.76 -3.20 0.87
CA ASN A 307 -16.00 -4.32 -0.03
C ASN A 307 -15.53 -5.65 0.59
N ALA A 308 -16.06 -5.97 1.75
CA ALA A 308 -15.85 -7.25 2.40
C ALA A 308 -16.75 -8.35 1.80
N GLY A 309 -16.27 -9.60 1.80
CA GLY A 309 -16.97 -10.73 1.16
C GLY A 309 -16.05 -11.83 0.65
N TYR A 310 -16.56 -13.05 0.59
CA TYR A 310 -15.84 -14.20 0.03
C TYR A 310 -15.39 -14.02 -1.45
N PHE A 311 -16.16 -13.26 -2.24
CA PHE A 311 -15.83 -12.91 -3.64
C PHE A 311 -15.55 -11.42 -3.82
N ALA A 312 -15.21 -10.73 -2.73
CA ALA A 312 -14.96 -9.31 -2.71
C ALA A 312 -13.45 -9.02 -2.75
N LEU A 313 -13.09 -7.76 -2.98
CA LEU A 313 -11.69 -7.33 -3.03
C LEU A 313 -11.13 -7.11 -1.62
N GLY A 314 -11.95 -6.57 -0.72
CA GLY A 314 -11.64 -6.30 0.67
C GLY A 314 -11.82 -7.52 1.57
N THR A 315 -11.37 -7.38 2.81
CA THR A 315 -11.48 -8.41 3.86
C THR A 315 -12.68 -8.19 4.79
N GLU A 316 -13.25 -9.29 5.31
CA GLU A 316 -14.20 -9.28 6.43
C GLU A 316 -13.49 -9.44 7.79
N GLU A 317 -12.22 -9.82 7.78
CA GLU A 317 -11.42 -10.06 8.98
C GLU A 317 -11.07 -8.73 9.65
N PRO A 318 -11.42 -8.53 10.94
CA PRO A 318 -11.01 -7.35 11.68
C PRO A 318 -9.47 -7.29 11.77
N MET A 319 -8.90 -6.14 11.43
CA MET A 319 -7.45 -5.90 11.37
C MET A 319 -7.01 -4.72 12.25
N GLY A 320 -7.94 -4.00 12.87
CA GLY A 320 -7.66 -2.78 13.64
C GLY A 320 -7.88 -2.88 15.14
N HIS A 321 -7.56 -1.78 15.81
CA HIS A 321 -8.16 -1.45 17.09
C HIS A 321 -9.66 -1.18 16.91
N LEU A 322 -10.01 -0.45 15.84
CA LEU A 322 -11.37 -0.22 15.38
C LEU A 322 -11.55 -0.71 13.94
N ASP A 323 -12.65 -1.40 13.67
CA ASP A 323 -13.01 -1.92 12.36
C ASP A 323 -14.42 -1.45 12.01
N PHE A 324 -14.52 -0.51 11.08
CA PHE A 324 -15.77 0.10 10.64
C PHE A 324 -16.32 -0.62 9.41
N PHE A 325 -17.60 -0.98 9.46
CA PHE A 325 -18.33 -1.67 8.38
C PHE A 325 -19.50 -0.80 7.90
N PRO A 326 -19.24 0.32 7.20
CA PRO A 326 -20.28 1.17 6.63
C PRO A 326 -21.20 0.38 5.71
N ASN A 327 -22.51 0.55 5.91
CA ASN A 327 -23.59 -0.16 5.19
C ASN A 327 -23.45 -1.69 5.27
N GLY A 328 -22.88 -2.20 6.37
CA GLY A 328 -22.60 -3.61 6.60
C GLY A 328 -21.32 -4.11 5.93
N GLY A 329 -20.54 -3.22 5.30
CA GLY A 329 -19.17 -3.46 4.85
C GLY A 329 -18.98 -4.14 3.49
N ASN A 330 -20.05 -4.61 2.84
CA ASN A 330 -19.91 -5.46 1.63
C ASN A 330 -20.25 -4.73 0.33
N ASN A 331 -21.46 -4.19 0.23
CA ASN A 331 -21.98 -3.54 -0.98
C ASN A 331 -22.44 -2.14 -0.65
N GLN A 332 -21.72 -1.15 -1.17
CA GLN A 332 -22.01 0.24 -0.85
C GLN A 332 -23.13 0.80 -1.71
N PRO A 333 -23.98 1.69 -1.16
CA PRO A 333 -24.98 2.42 -1.94
C PRO A 333 -24.35 3.09 -3.18
N GLY A 334 -25.03 2.97 -4.34
CA GLY A 334 -24.54 3.48 -5.62
C GLY A 334 -23.64 2.52 -6.42
N CYS A 335 -23.15 1.43 -5.83
CA CYS A 335 -22.28 0.44 -6.49
C CYS A 335 -23.01 -0.80 -7.04
N ASN A 336 -24.26 -0.63 -7.48
CA ASN A 336 -25.11 -1.72 -7.94
C ASN A 336 -24.72 -2.28 -9.33
N LEU A 337 -25.34 -3.40 -9.73
CA LEU A 337 -25.05 -4.09 -10.99
C LEU A 337 -25.24 -3.18 -12.22
N LEU A 338 -26.17 -2.22 -12.19
CA LEU A 338 -26.36 -1.27 -13.28
C LEU A 338 -25.15 -0.34 -13.42
N THR A 339 -24.57 0.13 -12.32
CA THR A 339 -23.30 0.87 -12.33
C THR A 339 -22.16 0.02 -12.89
N LYS A 340 -22.09 -1.26 -12.50
CA LYS A 340 -21.09 -2.22 -13.02
C LYS A 340 -21.23 -2.43 -14.54
N LEU A 341 -22.46 -2.61 -15.02
CA LEU A 341 -22.78 -2.79 -16.44
C LEU A 341 -22.57 -1.50 -17.26
N PHE A 342 -22.89 -0.34 -16.69
CA PHE A 342 -22.63 0.96 -17.31
C PHE A 342 -21.13 1.22 -17.44
N ASN A 343 -20.35 0.91 -16.39
CA ASN A 343 -18.89 0.98 -16.45
C ASN A 343 -18.33 0.03 -17.53
N LEU A 344 -18.78 -1.24 -17.56
CA LEU A 344 -18.45 -2.21 -18.63
C LEU A 344 -18.75 -1.66 -20.04
N LEU A 345 -19.91 -1.03 -20.23
CA LEU A 345 -20.30 -0.44 -21.51
C LEU A 345 -19.37 0.72 -21.91
N MET A 346 -19.02 1.60 -20.96
CA MET A 346 -18.14 2.75 -21.20
C MET A 346 -16.68 2.37 -21.48
N ILE A 347 -16.20 1.23 -20.96
CA ILE A 347 -14.84 0.70 -21.19
C ILE A 347 -14.66 0.28 -22.65
N SER A 348 -15.71 -0.24 -23.28
CA SER A 348 -15.69 -0.66 -24.69
C SER A 348 -15.38 0.51 -25.65
N PHE A 349 -15.53 1.76 -25.20
CA PHE A 349 -15.23 2.96 -25.97
C PHE A 349 -13.87 3.60 -25.68
N ARG A 350 -13.15 3.21 -24.62
CA ARG A 350 -11.92 3.88 -24.16
C ARG A 350 -10.61 3.13 -24.42
N GLY A 351 -10.67 1.93 -24.99
CA GLY A 351 -9.50 1.22 -25.53
C GLY A 351 -8.52 0.63 -24.50
N ASP A 352 -8.80 0.73 -23.20
CA ASP A 352 -8.02 0.08 -22.14
C ASP A 352 -8.90 -0.91 -21.36
N MET A 353 -8.89 -2.16 -21.82
CA MET A 353 -9.73 -3.23 -21.28
C MET A 353 -9.34 -3.64 -19.85
N LEU A 354 -8.05 -3.53 -19.49
CA LEU A 354 -7.53 -3.99 -18.20
C LEU A 354 -7.84 -3.01 -17.06
N SER A 355 -7.63 -1.70 -17.29
CA SER A 355 -8.05 -0.65 -16.35
C SER A 355 -9.57 -0.59 -16.20
N GLY A 356 -10.28 -0.92 -17.27
CA GLY A 356 -11.72 -0.98 -17.27
C GLY A 356 -12.29 -2.06 -16.35
N LEU A 357 -11.82 -3.30 -16.46
CA LEU A 357 -12.34 -4.41 -15.64
C LEU A 357 -12.18 -4.16 -14.13
N ARG A 358 -11.13 -3.45 -13.70
CA ARG A 358 -10.98 -3.00 -12.31
C ARG A 358 -12.11 -2.06 -11.89
N GLN A 359 -12.46 -1.07 -12.71
CA GLN A 359 -13.54 -0.10 -12.43
C GLN A 359 -14.93 -0.72 -12.20
N VAL A 360 -15.11 -1.96 -12.66
CA VAL A 360 -16.38 -2.71 -12.56
C VAL A 360 -16.53 -3.37 -11.18
N PHE A 361 -15.43 -3.85 -10.59
CA PHE A 361 -15.46 -4.50 -9.27
C PHE A 361 -14.96 -3.60 -8.14
N ALA A 362 -14.27 -2.50 -8.48
CA ALA A 362 -13.66 -1.61 -7.50
C ALA A 362 -14.62 -0.57 -6.88
N CYS A 363 -15.86 -0.36 -7.38
CA CYS A 363 -16.72 0.72 -6.84
C CYS A 363 -16.87 0.68 -5.32
N SER A 364 -17.33 -0.46 -4.75
CA SER A 364 -17.44 -0.61 -3.30
C SER A 364 -16.07 -0.61 -2.61
N HIS A 365 -15.01 -1.04 -3.30
CA HIS A 365 -13.65 -1.09 -2.77
C HIS A 365 -13.02 0.31 -2.66
N ASP A 366 -13.37 1.20 -3.58
CA ASP A 366 -12.93 2.59 -3.64
C ASP A 366 -13.76 3.46 -2.67
N LYS A 367 -14.94 3.02 -2.24
CA LYS A 367 -15.80 3.79 -1.30
C LYS A 367 -15.17 4.06 0.05
N SER A 368 -14.27 3.21 0.54
CA SER A 368 -13.47 3.49 1.74
C SER A 368 -12.65 4.78 1.61
N ILE A 369 -12.15 5.08 0.40
CA ILE A 369 -11.44 6.32 0.09
C ILE A 369 -12.39 7.51 0.17
N ASP A 370 -13.56 7.41 -0.46
CA ASP A 370 -14.59 8.46 -0.45
C ASP A 370 -14.99 8.78 1.00
N PHE A 371 -15.35 7.76 1.79
CA PHE A 371 -15.76 7.93 3.19
C PHE A 371 -14.68 8.60 4.03
N TYR A 372 -13.42 8.19 3.88
CA TYR A 372 -12.32 8.84 4.58
C TYR A 372 -12.16 10.30 4.15
N MET A 373 -12.25 10.58 2.84
CA MET A 373 -12.15 11.94 2.31
C MET A 373 -13.28 12.86 2.77
N ASP A 374 -14.51 12.35 2.89
CA ASP A 374 -15.64 13.11 3.42
C ASP A 374 -15.39 13.56 4.87
N THR A 375 -14.71 12.73 5.67
CA THR A 375 -14.36 13.07 7.07
C THR A 375 -13.31 14.17 7.18
N LEU A 376 -12.54 14.44 6.11
CA LEU A 376 -11.64 15.59 6.06
C LEU A 376 -12.38 16.92 5.93
N HIS A 377 -13.67 16.90 5.57
CA HIS A 377 -14.54 18.07 5.59
C HIS A 377 -15.34 18.18 6.89
N ASP A 378 -15.92 17.06 7.33
CA ASP A 378 -16.65 16.94 8.60
C ASP A 378 -16.17 15.70 9.37
N PRO A 379 -15.27 15.87 10.36
CA PRO A 379 -14.66 14.76 11.09
C PRO A 379 -15.62 13.85 11.85
N TYR A 380 -16.86 14.31 12.08
CA TYR A 380 -17.87 13.57 12.81
C TYR A 380 -19.07 13.20 11.93
N ALA A 381 -18.95 13.32 10.60
CA ALA A 381 -20.00 12.96 9.63
C ALA A 381 -20.47 11.50 9.77
N TYR A 382 -19.57 10.63 10.22
CA TYR A 382 -19.79 9.20 10.30
C TYR A 382 -19.48 8.69 11.70
N ILE A 383 -20.51 8.34 12.46
CA ILE A 383 -20.37 7.74 13.79
C ILE A 383 -20.68 6.25 13.69
N GLY A 384 -19.66 5.42 13.94
CA GLY A 384 -19.78 3.98 14.08
C GLY A 384 -20.32 3.60 15.46
N HIS A 385 -21.21 2.62 15.50
CA HIS A 385 -21.78 2.04 16.70
C HIS A 385 -21.28 0.61 16.90
N GLU A 386 -20.74 0.33 18.08
CA GLU A 386 -20.28 -1.00 18.44
C GLU A 386 -21.47 -1.97 18.47
N CYS A 387 -21.43 -2.99 17.64
CA CYS A 387 -22.50 -3.98 17.56
C CYS A 387 -21.95 -5.35 17.19
N HIS A 388 -22.65 -6.41 17.62
CA HIS A 388 -22.22 -7.78 17.37
C HIS A 388 -22.41 -8.22 15.91
N ASP A 389 -23.43 -7.67 15.23
CA ASP A 389 -23.65 -7.86 13.81
C ASP A 389 -24.45 -6.71 13.20
N PHE A 390 -24.40 -6.61 11.87
CA PHE A 390 -25.10 -5.57 11.13
C PHE A 390 -26.63 -5.67 11.25
N LYS A 391 -27.18 -6.88 11.41
CA LYS A 391 -28.64 -7.08 11.48
C LYS A 391 -29.20 -6.47 12.77
N SER A 392 -28.51 -6.62 13.88
CA SER A 392 -28.88 -6.00 15.15
C SER A 392 -28.63 -4.50 15.16
N PHE A 393 -27.58 -4.02 14.50
CA PHE A 393 -27.41 -2.59 14.25
C PHE A 393 -28.65 -2.02 13.52
N LYS A 394 -29.10 -2.66 12.43
CA LYS A 394 -30.28 -2.22 11.67
C LYS A 394 -31.61 -2.28 12.46
N LYS A 395 -31.68 -3.07 13.54
CA LYS A 395 -32.84 -3.10 14.43
C LYS A 395 -32.82 -1.99 15.49
N GLY A 396 -31.70 -1.29 15.65
CA GLY A 396 -31.50 -0.33 16.73
C GLY A 396 -31.05 -0.96 18.05
N ASP A 397 -30.60 -2.23 18.05
CA ASP A 397 -30.19 -2.91 19.29
C ASP A 397 -28.89 -2.33 19.91
N CYS A 398 -28.18 -1.46 19.16
CA CYS A 398 -26.86 -0.91 19.47
C CYS A 398 -26.84 0.63 19.39
N ASP A 399 -27.96 1.29 19.67
CA ASP A 399 -28.13 2.75 19.58
C ASP A 399 -27.41 3.54 20.70
N TYR A 400 -27.06 2.88 21.81
CA TYR A 400 -26.42 3.49 22.97
C TYR A 400 -24.89 3.50 22.90
N CYS A 401 -24.29 4.70 22.89
CA CYS A 401 -22.84 4.91 22.85
C CYS A 401 -22.07 4.62 24.15
N GLY A 402 -22.74 4.18 25.22
CA GLY A 402 -22.10 3.98 26.52
C GLY A 402 -21.95 5.29 27.30
N TYR A 403 -21.67 5.18 28.61
CA TYR A 403 -21.66 6.33 29.52
C TYR A 403 -20.55 7.36 29.21
N ASN A 404 -19.47 6.94 28.54
CA ASN A 404 -18.33 7.77 28.16
C ASN A 404 -18.06 7.72 26.66
N ASN A 405 -19.09 7.51 25.82
CA ASN A 405 -18.96 7.28 24.37
C ASN A 405 -18.05 6.11 23.99
N ASN A 406 -17.87 5.12 24.88
CA ASN A 406 -16.94 4.01 24.65
C ASN A 406 -17.46 2.92 23.70
N ARG A 407 -18.70 3.04 23.23
CA ARG A 407 -19.33 2.17 22.22
C ARG A 407 -19.61 2.88 20.90
N CYS A 408 -19.17 4.12 20.75
CA CYS A 408 -19.24 4.84 19.49
C CYS A 408 -17.89 5.43 19.16
N ALA A 409 -17.59 5.53 17.88
CA ALA A 409 -16.37 6.19 17.40
C ALA A 409 -16.65 6.92 16.09
N PRO A 410 -16.09 8.11 15.88
CA PRO A 410 -16.06 8.68 14.54
C PRO A 410 -15.24 7.77 13.62
N MET A 411 -15.73 7.52 12.41
CA MET A 411 -14.99 6.84 11.36
C MET A 411 -14.12 7.86 10.60
N GLY A 412 -12.93 7.46 10.17
CA GLY A 412 -12.05 8.30 9.35
C GLY A 412 -11.10 9.18 10.16
N ILE A 413 -10.89 10.44 9.76
CA ILE A 413 -9.76 11.25 10.28
C ILE A 413 -9.77 11.41 11.81
N ALA A 414 -10.94 11.47 12.45
CA ALA A 414 -11.08 11.62 13.90
C ALA A 414 -11.18 10.30 14.67
N ALA A 415 -10.98 9.13 14.05
CA ALA A 415 -11.13 7.85 14.75
C ALA A 415 -10.22 7.67 15.98
N ASP A 416 -9.11 8.40 16.04
CA ASP A 416 -8.22 8.48 17.20
C ASP A 416 -8.81 9.25 18.40
N ASP A 417 -9.97 9.89 18.27
CA ASP A 417 -10.76 10.42 19.39
C ASP A 417 -11.46 9.31 20.21
N TYR A 418 -11.47 8.06 19.71
CA TYR A 418 -12.10 6.95 20.40
C TYR A 418 -11.45 6.67 21.75
N VAL A 419 -12.26 6.65 22.82
CA VAL A 419 -11.77 6.67 24.21
C VAL A 419 -11.08 5.39 24.71
N GLN A 420 -11.09 4.28 23.96
CA GLN A 420 -10.54 2.98 24.39
C GLN A 420 -9.51 2.40 23.40
N HIS A 421 -8.38 3.09 23.22
CA HIS A 421 -7.29 2.67 22.31
C HIS A 421 -6.65 1.32 22.63
N ASN A 422 -6.89 0.74 23.82
CA ASN A 422 -6.34 -0.56 24.19
C ASN A 422 -7.14 -1.76 23.68
N ARG A 423 -8.35 -1.54 23.16
CA ARG A 423 -9.19 -2.60 22.61
C ARG A 423 -8.79 -2.90 21.18
N LYS A 424 -8.91 -4.18 20.81
CA LYS A 424 -8.60 -4.69 19.48
C LYS A 424 -9.84 -5.33 18.87
N TYR A 425 -9.93 -5.26 17.55
CA TYR A 425 -10.97 -5.90 16.74
C TYR A 425 -12.38 -5.44 17.13
N VAL A 426 -12.53 -4.16 17.49
CA VAL A 426 -13.84 -3.60 17.86
C VAL A 426 -14.63 -3.30 16.60
N ILE A 427 -15.72 -4.05 16.41
CA ILE A 427 -16.58 -3.95 15.24
C ILE A 427 -17.57 -2.79 15.40
N MET A 428 -17.52 -1.84 14.47
CA MET A 428 -18.36 -0.66 14.43
C MET A 428 -19.22 -0.66 13.15
N TYR A 429 -20.52 -0.47 13.28
CA TYR A 429 -21.45 -0.36 12.15
C TYR A 429 -22.04 1.05 12.04
N LEU A 430 -22.32 1.46 10.81
CA LEU A 430 -22.96 2.73 10.46
C LEU A 430 -23.61 2.62 9.07
N ASP A 431 -24.52 3.53 8.74
CA ASP A 431 -25.00 3.76 7.37
C ASP A 431 -24.45 5.11 6.86
N THR A 432 -24.29 5.28 5.54
CA THR A 432 -23.68 6.48 4.92
C THR A 432 -24.54 7.14 3.86
#